data_AF-J2KJS8-F1
#
_entry.id   AF-J2KJS8-F1
#
_cell.length_a   1.000
_cell.length_b   1.000
_cell.length_c   1.000
_cell.angle_alpha   90.00
_cell.angle_beta   90.00
_cell.angle_gamma   90.00
#
_symmetry.space_group_name_H-M   'P 1'
#
loop_
_entity.id
_entity.type
_entity.pdbx_description
1 polymer ?
#
loop_
_entity_poly.entity_id
_entity_poly.type
_entity_poly.pdbx_seq_one_letter_code
_entity_poly.pdbx_strand_id
1 'polypeptide(L)' 'MKPETMPKNSVFEYIETFYNIRRRHSALGNLTIREYQNLMSNQSKKAA' A
#
# COMPACT_ATOMS: atom_id res chain seq x y z
N MET A 1 -15.95 -31.18 -11.36
CA MET A 1 -14.85 -30.41 -10.72
C MET A 1 -15.03 -28.96 -11.13
N LYS A 2 -15.46 -28.08 -10.21
CA LYS A 2 -15.65 -26.64 -10.51
C LYS A 2 -14.30 -25.96 -10.31
N PRO A 3 -13.84 -25.07 -11.22
CA PRO A 3 -12.54 -24.44 -11.08
C PRO A 3 -12.54 -23.58 -9.82
N GLU A 4 -11.67 -23.95 -8.90
CA GLU A 4 -11.37 -23.26 -7.66
C GLU A 4 -11.06 -21.79 -7.93
N THR A 5 -12.03 -20.95 -7.60
CA THR A 5 -11.90 -19.50 -7.60
C THR A 5 -10.73 -19.16 -6.69
N MET A 6 -9.65 -18.58 -7.25
CA MET A 6 -8.59 -17.99 -6.42
C MET A 6 -9.25 -17.11 -5.36
N PRO A 7 -8.94 -17.29 -4.06
CA PRO A 7 -9.49 -16.44 -3.03
C PRO A 7 -9.15 -15.00 -3.43
N LYS A 8 -10.15 -14.13 -3.56
CA LYS A 8 -9.92 -12.70 -3.83
C LYS A 8 -8.89 -12.10 -2.84
N ASN A 9 -8.80 -12.73 -1.66
CA ASN A 9 -7.85 -12.44 -0.60
C ASN A 9 -6.39 -12.65 -1.02
N SER A 10 -6.06 -13.64 -1.85
CA SER A 10 -4.67 -13.91 -2.25
C SER A 10 -4.09 -12.82 -3.15
N VAL A 11 -4.93 -12.18 -3.98
CA VAL A 11 -4.52 -11.02 -4.79
C VAL A 11 -4.31 -9.81 -3.90
N PHE A 12 -5.21 -9.57 -2.95
CA PHE A 12 -5.09 -8.48 -1.98
C PHE A 12 -3.81 -8.63 -1.13
N GLU A 13 -3.56 -9.82 -0.62
CA GLU A 13 -2.39 -10.15 0.20
C GLU A 13 -1.08 -10.03 -0.59
N TYR A 14 -1.06 -10.45 -1.86
CA TYR A 14 0.09 -10.24 -2.76
C TYR A 14 0.35 -8.75 -3.02
N ILE A 15 -0.72 -7.98 -3.24
CA ILE A 15 -0.61 -6.54 -3.46
C ILE A 15 -0.08 -5.84 -2.21
N GLU A 16 -0.62 -6.13 -1.02
CA GLU A 16 -0.17 -5.49 0.22
C GLU A 16 1.23 -5.92 0.65
N THR A 17 1.52 -7.22 0.57
CA THR A 17 2.73 -7.79 1.19
C THR A 17 3.93 -7.72 0.25
N PHE A 18 3.74 -7.87 -1.06
CA PHE A 18 4.86 -7.98 -2.00
C PHE A 18 4.92 -6.82 -2.98
N TYR A 19 3.77 -6.43 -3.56
CA TYR A 19 3.74 -5.40 -4.58
C TYR A 19 3.95 -4.00 -3.99
N ASN A 20 3.26 -3.66 -2.90
CA ASN A 20 3.34 -2.35 -2.26
C ASN A 20 4.68 -2.10 -1.55
N ILE A 21 5.38 -3.15 -1.10
CA ILE A 21 6.75 -3.02 -0.55
C ILE A 21 7.75 -2.63 -1.66
N ARG A 22 7.58 -3.17 -2.87
CA ARG A 22 8.53 -2.96 -3.98
C ARG A 22 8.21 -1.73 -4.84
N ARG A 23 6.98 -1.19 -4.77
CA ARG A 23 6.59 0.02 -5.51
C ARG A 23 6.94 1.27 -4.70
N ARG A 24 8.07 1.91 -5.04
CA ARG A 24 8.27 3.31 -4.66
C ARG A 24 7.49 4.18 -5.65
N HIS A 25 6.52 4.94 -5.16
CA HIS A 25 5.67 5.77 -6.02
C HIS A 25 6.39 7.08 -6.32
N SER A 26 6.90 7.27 -7.55
CA SER A 26 7.60 8.50 -7.95
C SER A 26 6.76 9.76 -7.72
N ALA A 27 5.45 9.68 -7.96
CA ALA A 27 4.49 10.74 -7.65
C ALA A 27 4.34 11.04 -6.14
N LEU A 28 4.65 10.09 -5.26
CA LEU A 28 4.65 10.27 -3.80
C LEU A 28 6.06 10.55 -3.25
N GLY A 29 7.02 10.94 -4.10
CA GLY A 29 8.40 11.16 -3.68
C GLY A 29 9.18 9.87 -3.38
N ASN A 30 8.83 8.77 -4.07
CA ASN A 30 9.38 7.44 -3.83
C ASN A 30 9.10 6.90 -2.42
N LEU A 31 7.94 7.22 -1.87
CA LEU A 31 7.42 6.68 -0.62
C LEU A 31 6.42 5.55 -0.90
N THR A 32 6.29 4.62 0.04
CA THR A 32 5.15 3.72 0.11
C THR A 32 3.90 4.49 0.53
N ILE A 33 2.71 3.93 0.25
CA ILE A 33 1.43 4.56 0.63
C ILE A 33 1.39 4.84 2.15
N ARG A 34 1.85 3.89 2.97
CA ARG A 34 1.88 4.01 4.44
C ARG A 34 2.82 5.13 4.90
N GLU A 35 4.01 5.22 4.32
CA GLU A 35 4.97 6.28 4.63
C GLU A 35 4.42 7.66 4.25
N TYR A 36 3.80 7.77 3.07
CA TYR A 36 3.17 9.01 2.63
C TYR A 36 2.04 9.45 3.57
N GLN A 37 1.15 8.51 3.95
CA GLN A 37 0.07 8.80 4.90
C GLN A 37 0.59 9.22 6.28
N ASN A 38 1.62 8.54 6.79
CA ASN A 38 2.27 8.91 8.05
C ASN A 38 2.88 10.31 7.98
N LEU A 39 3.52 10.66 6.86
CA LEU A 39 4.10 11.98 6.64
C LEU A 39 3.01 13.06 6.61
N MET A 40 1.89 12.83 5.92
CA MET A 40 0.73 13.73 5.90
C MET A 40 0.09 13.89 7.29
N SER A 41 -0.16 12.78 8.01
CA SER A 41 -0.72 12.80 9.36
C SER A 41 0.16 13.58 10.34
N ASN A 42 1.47 13.39 10.25
CA ASN A 42 2.44 14.10 11.08
C ASN A 42 2.57 15.58 10.71
N GLN A 43 2.38 15.95 9.44
CA GLN A 43 2.28 17.36 9.03
C GLN A 43 1.04 18.02 9.62
N SER A 44 -0.11 17.35 9.58
CA SER A 44 -1.35 17.86 10.20
C SER A 44 -1.20 18.09 11.70
N LYS A 45 -0.49 17.20 12.40
CA LYS A 45 -0.20 17.34 13.84
C LYS A 45 0.79 18.46 14.17
N LYS A 46 1.70 18.80 13.26
CA LYS A 46 2.66 19.89 13.45
C LYS A 46 2.06 21.27 13.16
N ALA A 47 0.96 21.32 12.42
CA ALA A 47 0.26 22.56 12.07
C ALA A 47 -0.85 22.94 13.06
N ALA A 48 -1.05 22.15 14.12
CA ALA A 48 -2.03 22.37 15.18
C ALA A 48 -1.36 22.88 16.47
#